data_AF-A0AAW0FM13-F1
#
_entry.id   AF-A0AAW0FM13-F1
#
_cell.length_a   1.000
_cell.length_b   1.000
_cell.length_c   1.000
_cell.angle_alpha   90.00
_cell.angle_beta   90.00
_cell.angle_gamma   90.00
#
_symmetry.space_group_name_H-M   'P 1'
#
loop_
_entity.id
_entity.type
_entity.pdbx_description
1 polymer ?
#
loop_
_entity_poly.entity_id
_entity_poly.type
_entity_poly.pdbx_seq_one_letter_code
_entity_poly.pdbx_strand_id
1 'polypeptide(L)'
;MSSTSDLSSIPEVLGGMIIGIGFGLILYGVTLAQSYVYMLNSSNDLQWMKWTVVAVLFLETLHTGFVFRELYHYSVSAIQNPLVIDQIDWYVSSTLSSLCIRR
;
A
#
# COMPACT_ATOMS: atom_id res chain seq x y z
N MET A 1 7.26 -12.96 -31.90
CA MET A 1 7.13 -11.52 -31.58
C MET A 1 6.19 -11.36 -30.39
N SER A 2 6.56 -11.91 -29.22
CA SER A 2 5.72 -11.97 -28.01
C SER A 2 6.55 -11.71 -26.75
N SER A 3 7.54 -10.81 -26.83
CA SER A 3 8.44 -10.53 -25.69
C SER A 3 8.72 -9.05 -25.48
N THR A 4 8.32 -8.18 -26.41
CA THR A 4 8.53 -6.73 -26.31
C THR A 4 7.37 -6.02 -25.60
N SER A 5 6.16 -6.58 -25.63
CA SER A 5 4.99 -6.04 -24.91
C SER A 5 5.16 -6.17 -23.40
N ASP A 6 5.62 -7.33 -22.92
CA ASP A 6 5.67 -7.62 -21.49
C ASP A 6 6.73 -6.78 -20.76
N LEU A 7 7.85 -6.50 -21.44
CA LEU A 7 8.92 -5.65 -20.90
C LEU A 7 8.50 -4.17 -20.80
N SER A 8 7.59 -3.72 -21.69
CA SER A 8 7.10 -2.34 -21.68
C SER A 8 6.16 -2.06 -20.51
N SER A 9 5.51 -3.09 -19.95
CA SER A 9 4.58 -2.98 -18.83
C SER A 9 5.28 -2.85 -17.47
N ILE A 10 6.51 -3.33 -17.33
CA ILE A 10 7.29 -3.27 -16.08
C ILE A 10 7.41 -1.85 -15.51
N PRO A 11 7.89 -0.83 -16.26
CA PRO A 11 7.99 0.53 -15.74
C PRO A 11 6.62 1.16 -15.45
N GLU A 12 5.57 0.78 -16.18
CA GLU A 12 4.21 1.29 -15.96
C GLU A 12 3.63 0.77 -14.64
N VAL A 13 3.79 -0.54 -14.37
CA VAL A 13 3.37 -1.18 -13.12
C VAL A 13 4.17 -0.63 -11.94
N LEU A 14 5.49 -0.52 -12.06
CA LEU A 14 6.34 0.04 -11.00
C LEU A 14 6.00 1.51 -10.72
N GLY A 15 5.77 2.30 -11.77
CA GLY A 15 5.31 3.68 -11.67
C GLY A 15 3.97 3.80 -10.95
N GLY A 16 3.02 2.93 -11.29
CA GLY A 16 1.72 2.84 -10.61
C GLY A 16 1.85 2.51 -9.12
N MET A 17 2.70 1.54 -8.76
CA MET A 17 2.95 1.19 -7.36
C MET A 17 3.56 2.35 -6.57
N ILE A 18 4.56 3.04 -7.13
CA ILE A 18 5.21 4.20 -6.48
C ILE A 18 4.19 5.31 -6.23
N ILE A 19 3.33 5.61 -7.20
CA ILE A 19 2.26 6.61 -7.04
C ILE A 19 1.28 6.17 -5.95
N GLY A 20 0.84 4.90 -5.96
CA GLY A 20 -0.06 4.34 -4.95
C GLY A 20 0.51 4.44 -3.53
N ILE A 21 1.80 4.12 -3.36
CA ILE A 21 2.51 4.27 -2.08
C ILE A 21 2.60 5.73 -1.67
N GLY A 22 2.85 6.65 -2.61
CA GLY A 22 2.84 8.08 -2.35
C GLY A 22 1.50 8.58 -1.80
N PHE A 23 0.39 8.17 -2.41
CA PHE A 23 -0.95 8.46 -1.88
C PHE A 23 -1.19 7.80 -0.52
N GLY A 24 -0.76 6.55 -0.32
CA GLY A 24 -0.82 5.86 0.97
C GLY A 24 -0.08 6.62 2.07
N LEU A 25 1.10 7.16 1.78
CA LEU A 25 1.91 7.93 2.74
C LEU A 25 1.24 9.26 3.12
N ILE A 26 0.61 9.94 2.16
CA ILE A 26 -0.16 11.17 2.43
C ILE A 26 -1.33 10.86 3.36
N LEU A 27 -2.10 9.81 3.06
CA LEU A 27 -3.23 9.39 3.89
C LEU A 27 -2.77 8.99 5.30
N TYR A 28 -1.66 8.25 5.42
CA TYR A 28 -1.05 7.91 6.69
C TYR A 28 -0.70 9.16 7.52
N GLY A 29 -0.13 10.19 6.89
CA GLY A 29 0.15 11.47 7.56
C GLY A 29 -1.11 12.16 8.08
N VAL A 30 -2.21 12.14 7.31
CA VAL A 30 -3.50 12.68 7.74
C VAL A 30 -4.06 11.89 8.91
N THR A 31 -4.05 10.55 8.85
CA THR A 31 -4.53 9.69 9.93
C THR A 31 -3.70 9.89 11.21
N LEU A 32 -2.39 10.06 11.09
CA LEU A 32 -1.50 10.36 12.22
C LEU A 32 -1.84 11.72 12.84
N ALA A 33 -2.05 12.76 12.03
CA ALA A 33 -2.45 14.08 12.51
C ALA A 33 -3.82 14.05 13.20
N GLN A 34 -4.80 13.36 12.62
CA GLN A 34 -6.12 13.15 13.22
C GLN A 34 -6.01 12.43 14.57
N SER A 35 -5.19 11.38 14.63
CA SER A 35 -4.93 10.61 15.85
C SER A 35 -4.28 11.46 16.94
N TYR A 36 -3.31 12.29 16.55
CA TYR A 36 -2.60 13.19 17.46
C TYR A 36 -3.52 14.27 18.04
N VAL A 37 -4.31 14.93 17.18
CA VAL A 37 -5.30 15.94 17.61
C VAL A 37 -6.36 15.30 18.51
N TYR A 38 -6.81 14.08 18.18
CA TYR A 38 -7.73 13.32 19.03
C TYR A 38 -7.12 13.03 20.41
N MET A 39 -5.86 12.59 20.48
CA MET A 39 -5.17 12.34 21.75
C MET A 39 -5.02 13.58 22.61
N LEU A 40 -4.80 14.77 22.01
CA LEU A 40 -4.72 16.03 22.75
C LEU A 40 -6.09 16.50 23.28
N ASN A 41 -7.15 16.33 22.49
CA ASN A 41 -8.46 16.88 22.83
C ASN A 41 -9.30 15.95 23.74
N SER A 42 -9.04 14.64 23.71
CA SER A 42 -9.73 13.65 24.55
C SER A 42 -9.04 13.47 25.91
N SER A 43 -9.26 14.44 26.80
CA SER A 43 -8.85 14.36 28.21
C SER A 43 -9.81 13.49 29.06
N ASN A 44 -11.02 13.16 28.57
CA ASN A 44 -12.05 12.42 29.30
C ASN A 44 -12.76 11.29 28.51
N ASP A 45 -12.38 11.00 27.26
CA ASP A 45 -13.12 10.04 26.42
C ASP A 45 -12.71 8.57 26.60
N LEU A 46 -13.66 7.69 26.27
CA LEU A 46 -13.61 6.23 26.43
C LEU A 46 -12.31 5.61 25.90
N GLN A 47 -11.60 4.87 26.75
CA GLN A 47 -10.33 4.22 26.43
C GLN A 47 -10.40 3.27 25.21
N TRP A 48 -11.58 2.72 24.90
CA TRP A 48 -11.82 1.90 23.71
C TRP A 48 -11.49 2.61 22.40
N MET A 49 -11.80 3.91 22.30
CA MET A 49 -11.57 4.66 21.08
C MET A 49 -10.07 4.94 20.87
N LYS A 50 -9.30 5.10 21.96
CA LYS A 50 -7.84 5.21 21.93
C LYS A 50 -7.19 3.91 21.45
N TRP A 51 -7.68 2.75 21.90
CA TRP A 51 -7.20 1.45 21.43
C TRP A 51 -7.46 1.22 19.95
N THR A 52 -8.64 1.58 19.44
CA THR A 52 -8.95 1.48 18.01
C THR A 52 -8.02 2.34 17.17
N VAL A 53 -7.74 3.58 17.60
CA VAL A 53 -6.81 4.48 16.90
C VAL A 53 -5.40 3.88 16.83
N VAL A 54 -4.89 3.36 17.94
CA VAL A 54 -3.57 2.70 17.98
C VAL A 54 -3.54 1.46 17.10
N ALA A 55 -4.60 0.64 17.12
CA ALA A 55 -4.69 -0.55 16.28
C ALA A 55 -4.73 -0.21 14.79
N VAL A 56 -5.48 0.82 14.39
CA VAL A 56 -5.52 1.32 13.01
C VAL A 56 -4.15 1.85 12.59
N LEU A 57 -3.49 2.62 13.46
CA LEU A 57 -2.15 3.15 13.19
C LEU A 57 -1.15 2.01 12.98
N PHE A 58 -1.17 1.00 13.85
CA PHE A 58 -0.30 -0.16 13.77
C PHE A 58 -0.55 -0.99 12.50
N LEU A 59 -1.82 -1.25 12.19
CA LEU A 59 -2.21 -2.00 11.00
C LEU A 59 -1.77 -1.28 9.72
N GLU A 60 -1.92 0.05 9.65
CA GLU A 60 -1.42 0.81 8.50
C GLU A 60 0.09 0.89 8.42
N THR A 61 0.79 0.95 9.56
CA THR A 61 2.25 0.92 9.57
C THR A 61 2.76 -0.42 9.04
N LEU A 62 2.12 -1.53 9.45
CA LEU A 62 2.42 -2.86 8.94
C LEU A 62 2.12 -2.96 7.44
N HIS A 63 0.94 -2.52 7.00
CA HIS A 63 0.54 -2.55 5.60
C HIS A 63 1.51 -1.75 4.72
N THR A 64 1.82 -0.50 5.11
CA THR A 64 2.79 0.34 4.42
C THR A 64 4.18 -0.30 4.39
N GLY A 65 4.62 -0.92 5.50
CA GLY A 65 5.89 -1.64 5.58
C GLY A 65 5.97 -2.86 4.65
N PHE A 66 4.90 -3.65 4.56
CA PHE A 66 4.83 -4.76 3.61
C PHE A 66 4.89 -4.25 2.17
N VAL A 67 4.11 -3.23 1.82
CA VAL A 67 4.12 -2.66 0.46
C VAL A 67 5.50 -2.10 0.11
N PHE A 68 6.20 -1.44 1.04
CA PHE A 68 7.57 -0.97 0.83
C PHE A 68 8.57 -2.11 0.61
N ARG A 69 8.45 -3.19 1.40
CA ARG A 69 9.31 -4.37 1.28
C ARG A 69 9.12 -5.06 -0.07
N GLU A 70 7.88 -5.21 -0.51
CA GLU A 70 7.55 -5.75 -1.83
C GLU A 70 8.08 -4.83 -2.94
N LEU A 71 7.90 -3.51 -2.83
CA LEU A 71 8.46 -2.55 -3.78
C LEU A 71 9.99 -2.66 -3.89
N TYR A 72 10.69 -2.81 -2.76
CA TYR A 72 12.14 -2.99 -2.76
C TYR A 72 12.54 -4.29 -3.46
N HIS A 73 11.87 -5.40 -3.14
CA HIS A 73 12.10 -6.68 -3.79
C HIS A 73 11.88 -6.62 -5.30
N TYR A 74 10.78 -6.01 -5.75
CA TYR A 74 10.48 -5.85 -7.18
C TYR A 74 11.46 -4.91 -7.88
N SER A 75 11.82 -3.79 -7.26
CA SER A 75 12.77 -2.83 -7.84
C SER A 75 14.16 -3.45 -8.02
N VAL A 76 14.65 -4.17 -7.02
CA VAL A 76 15.96 -4.85 -7.08
C VAL A 76 15.93 -6.01 -8.06
N SER A 77 14.85 -6.81 -8.07
CA SER A 77 14.72 -7.96 -8.98
C SER A 77 14.56 -7.52 -10.44
N ALA A 78 13.84 -6.42 -10.71
CA ALA A 78 13.69 -5.85 -12.03
C ALA A 78 15.03 -5.40 -12.66
N ILE A 79 15.99 -4.98 -11.84
CA ILE A 79 17.35 -4.61 -12.29
C ILE A 79 18.15 -5.85 -12.70
N GLN A 80 17.95 -6.98 -12.01
CA GLN A 80 18.70 -8.22 -12.27
C GLN A 80 18.09 -9.07 -13.40
N ASN A 81 16.75 -9.19 -13.45
CA ASN A 81 16.02 -9.93 -14.49
C ASN A 81 14.58 -9.39 -14.63
N PRO A 82 14.19 -8.79 -15.77
CA PRO A 82 12.85 -8.20 -15.94
C PRO A 82 11.71 -9.23 -16.02
N LEU A 83 12.04 -10.52 -16.16
CA LEU A 83 11.07 -11.63 -16.27
C LEU A 83 10.51 -12.10 -14.91
N VAL A 84 11.04 -11.61 -13.78
CA VAL A 84 10.61 -12.03 -12.43
C VAL A 84 9.28 -11.37 -12.01
N ILE A 85 8.89 -10.27 -12.65
CA ILE A 85 7.68 -9.50 -12.31
C ILE A 85 6.39 -10.20 -12.80
N ASP A 86 6.48 -11.22 -13.66
CA ASP A 86 5.32 -11.98 -14.17
C ASP A 86 4.60 -12.80 -13.08
N GLN A 87 5.26 -13.05 -11.94
CA GLN A 87 4.61 -13.59 -10.75
C GLN A 87 4.08 -12.47 -9.85
N ILE A 88 3.29 -11.54 -10.42
CA ILE A 88 2.59 -10.56 -9.60
C ILE A 88 1.51 -11.30 -8.79
N ASP A 89 1.82 -11.52 -7.53
CA ASP A 89 1.01 -12.29 -6.61
C ASP A 89 -0.39 -11.65 -6.46
N TRP A 90 -1.39 -12.38 -6.98
CA TRP A 90 -2.85 -12.46 -6.77
C TRP A 90 -3.63 -11.41 -5.92
N TYR A 91 -3.05 -10.71 -4.96
CA TYR A 91 -3.75 -9.79 -4.04
C TYR A 91 -4.33 -8.55 -4.74
N VAL A 92 -3.66 -8.07 -5.80
CA VAL A 92 -4.13 -6.92 -6.59
C VAL A 92 -5.37 -7.29 -7.42
N SER A 93 -5.44 -8.53 -7.92
CA SER A 93 -6.57 -9.04 -8.70
C SER A 93 -7.80 -9.28 -7.82
N SER A 94 -7.62 -9.79 -6.60
CA SER A 94 -8.73 -9.99 -5.67
C SER A 94 -9.44 -8.68 -5.31
N THR A 95 -8.71 -7.57 -5.21
CA THR A 95 -9.29 -6.27 -4.82
C THR A 95 -10.04 -5.59 -5.97
N LEU A 96 -9.60 -5.78 -7.21
CA LEU A 96 -10.33 -5.33 -8.40
C LEU A 96 -11.62 -6.14 -8.61
N SER A 97 -11.59 -7.45 -8.32
CA SER A 97 -12.77 -8.32 -8.43
C SER A 97 -13.87 -7.94 -7.43
N SER A 98 -13.51 -7.52 -6.21
CA SER A 98 -14.46 -7.11 -5.18
C SER A 98 -15.06 -5.72 -5.44
N LEU A 99 -14.32 -4.84 -6.12
CA LEU A 99 -14.80 -3.52 -6.58
C LEU A 99 -15.79 -3.63 -7.75
N CYS A 100 -15.60 -4.57 -8.67
CA CYS A 100 -16.55 -4.84 -9.76
C CYS A 100 -17.84 -5.55 -9.30
N ILE A 101 -17.81 -6.28 -8.18
CA ILE A 101 -18.98 -7.01 -7.65
C ILE A 101 -19.96 -6.11 -6.88
N ARG A 102 -19.60 -4.86 -6.61
CA ARG A 102 -20.44 -3.90 -5.87
C ARG A 102 -21.08 -2.82 -6.76
N ARG A 103 -21.16 -3.03 -8.07
CA ARG A 103 -21.85 -2.14 -9.00
C ARG A 103 -23.05 -2.80 -9.65
#